data_AF-A0A7Y9EHM3-F1
#
_entry.id   AF-A0A7Y9EHM3-F1
#
_cell.length_a   1.000
_cell.length_b   1.000
_cell.length_c   1.000
_cell.angle_alpha   90.00
_cell.angle_beta   90.00
_cell.angle_gamma   90.00
#
_symmetry.space_group_name_H-M   'P 1'
#
loop_
_entity.id
_entity.type
_entity.pdbx_description
1 polymer ?
#
loop_
_entity_poly.entity_id
_entity_poly.type
_entity_poly.pdbx_seq_one_letter_code
_entity_poly.pdbx_strand_id
1 'polypeptide(L)'
;MPKADKLDPENNPWHWLASDLRIWRLERNLSQAQLADVLRVDDFTVSNYESGTTNLSKEKAEILDQIWRTRGHFARLRRYAESAYDPNWFHAYTKYEQQADVISIYSALVIHALFQTEQYARALIEGAQVVEDVEAAVAIRMERQELWNRVDPPELRIFVRQSVLEIL
;
A
#
# COMPACT_ATOMS: atom_id res chain seq x y z
N MET A 1 12.75 -11.06 17.42
CA MET A 1 11.41 -10.53 17.72
C MET A 1 10.40 -11.23 16.81
N PRO A 2 9.25 -11.70 17.34
CA PRO A 2 8.19 -12.29 16.52
C PRO A 2 7.70 -11.31 15.44
N LYS A 3 7.37 -11.80 14.24
CA LYS A 3 6.92 -10.95 13.11
C LYS A 3 5.69 -10.10 13.42
N ALA A 4 4.86 -10.52 14.36
CA ALA A 4 3.64 -9.82 14.75
C ALA A 4 3.86 -8.53 15.57
N ASP A 5 5.07 -8.31 16.12
CA ASP A 5 5.37 -7.10 16.92
C ASP A 5 5.68 -5.85 16.06
N LYS A 6 5.57 -5.96 14.73
CA LYS A 6 5.79 -4.85 13.78
C LYS A 6 4.50 -4.28 13.18
N LEU A 7 3.33 -4.76 13.62
CA LEU A 7 2.06 -4.24 13.14
C LEU A 7 1.84 -2.81 13.67
N ASP A 8 1.23 -1.99 12.84
CA ASP A 8 0.73 -0.64 13.17
C ASP A 8 -0.78 -0.58 12.90
N PRO A 9 -1.63 -1.11 13.80
CA PRO A 9 -3.08 -1.10 13.65
C PRO A 9 -3.71 0.29 13.61
N GLU A 10 -3.02 1.32 14.14
CA GLU A 10 -3.58 2.67 14.24
C GLU A 10 -3.56 3.39 12.89
N ASN A 11 -2.53 3.14 12.07
CA ASN A 11 -2.35 3.83 10.79
C ASN A 11 -2.49 2.92 9.56
N ASN A 12 -2.63 1.60 9.75
CA ASN A 12 -2.80 0.65 8.64
C ASN A 12 -3.98 -0.30 8.88
N PRO A 13 -5.08 -0.16 8.12
CA PRO A 13 -6.26 -1.02 8.26
C PRO A 13 -6.01 -2.51 8.02
N TRP A 14 -5.01 -2.89 7.22
CA TRP A 14 -4.61 -4.29 7.07
C TRP A 14 -3.92 -4.82 8.33
N HIS A 15 -3.12 -3.98 9.00
CA HIS A 15 -2.52 -4.33 10.29
C HIS A 15 -3.58 -4.43 11.39
N TRP A 16 -4.60 -3.58 11.36
CA TRP A 16 -5.75 -3.72 12.24
C TRP A 16 -6.46 -5.07 12.03
N LEU A 17 -6.75 -5.42 10.78
CA LEU A 17 -7.36 -6.72 10.47
C LEU A 17 -6.51 -7.90 10.96
N ALA A 18 -5.21 -7.85 10.75
CA ALA A 18 -4.26 -8.88 11.21
C ALA A 18 -4.24 -9.01 12.74
N SER A 19 -4.22 -7.87 13.44
CA SER A 19 -4.25 -7.81 14.91
C SER A 19 -5.57 -8.34 15.47
N ASP A 20 -6.70 -7.92 14.91
CA ASP A 20 -8.03 -8.38 15.30
C ASP A 20 -8.18 -9.89 15.08
N LEU A 21 -7.67 -10.43 13.97
CA LEU A 21 -7.68 -11.87 13.74
C LEU A 21 -6.98 -12.63 14.87
N ARG A 22 -5.81 -12.12 15.30
CA ARG A 22 -5.04 -12.69 16.41
C ARG A 22 -5.80 -12.59 17.74
N ILE A 23 -6.42 -11.44 18.03
CA ILE A 23 -7.22 -11.22 19.24
C ILE A 23 -8.38 -12.22 19.30
N TRP A 24 -9.20 -12.29 18.23
CA TRP A 24 -10.37 -13.18 18.19
C TRP A 24 -9.98 -14.66 18.27
N ARG A 25 -8.83 -15.06 17.71
CA ARG A 25 -8.29 -16.41 17.83
C ARG A 25 -7.91 -16.73 19.27
N LEU A 26 -7.18 -15.82 19.93
CA LEU A 26 -6.71 -16.00 21.32
C LEU A 26 -7.87 -16.02 22.31
N GLU A 27 -8.88 -15.16 22.15
CA GLU A 27 -10.10 -15.18 22.99
C GLU A 27 -10.84 -16.52 22.93
N ARG A 28 -10.66 -17.28 21.85
CA ARG A 28 -11.26 -18.61 21.63
C ARG A 28 -10.33 -19.75 22.01
N ASN A 29 -9.15 -19.46 22.56
CA ASN A 29 -8.12 -20.44 22.91
C ASN A 29 -7.71 -21.34 21.73
N LEU A 30 -7.74 -20.81 20.50
CA LEU A 30 -7.35 -21.54 19.29
C LEU A 30 -5.86 -21.35 19.01
N SER A 31 -5.17 -22.43 18.64
CA SER A 31 -3.83 -22.35 18.05
C SER A 31 -3.91 -21.90 16.59
N GLN A 32 -2.79 -21.43 16.01
CA GLN A 32 -2.75 -21.09 14.58
C GLN A 32 -3.10 -22.29 13.70
N ALA A 33 -2.65 -23.50 14.05
CA ALA A 33 -3.01 -24.74 13.35
C ALA A 33 -4.52 -25.04 13.43
N GLN A 34 -5.14 -24.85 14.59
CA GLN A 34 -6.60 -25.05 14.74
C GLN A 34 -7.41 -24.05 13.91
N LEU A 35 -6.95 -22.79 13.83
CA LEU A 35 -7.57 -21.81 12.93
C LEU A 35 -7.36 -22.18 11.45
N ALA A 36 -6.20 -22.74 11.12
CA ALA A 36 -5.88 -23.18 9.77
C ALA A 36 -6.82 -24.29 9.29
N ASP A 37 -7.12 -25.27 10.16
CA ASP A 37 -8.10 -26.32 9.91
C ASP A 37 -9.50 -25.75 9.62
N VAL A 38 -9.94 -24.78 10.43
CA VAL A 38 -11.24 -24.09 10.26
C VAL A 38 -11.32 -23.38 8.91
N LEU A 39 -10.22 -22.73 8.50
CA LEU A 39 -10.14 -21.98 7.26
C LEU A 39 -9.77 -22.83 6.03
N ARG A 40 -9.40 -24.10 6.23
CA ARG A 40 -8.84 -25.01 5.21
C ARG A 40 -7.63 -24.40 4.50
N VAL A 41 -6.70 -23.91 5.30
CA VAL A 41 -5.40 -23.37 4.86
C VAL A 41 -4.28 -24.03 5.67
N ASP A 42 -3.03 -23.79 5.31
CA ASP A 42 -1.88 -24.19 6.14
C ASP A 42 -1.70 -23.24 7.34
N ASP A 43 -1.06 -23.75 8.40
CA ASP A 43 -0.76 -23.01 9.63
C ASP A 43 0.15 -21.81 9.39
N PHE A 44 1.07 -21.92 8.43
CA PHE A 44 1.94 -20.83 8.00
C PHE A 44 1.15 -19.69 7.34
N THR A 45 0.10 -19.98 6.57
CA THR A 45 -0.82 -18.96 6.02
C THR A 45 -1.55 -18.20 7.11
N VAL A 46 -1.99 -18.87 8.18
CA VAL A 46 -2.56 -18.18 9.36
C VAL A 46 -1.54 -17.26 10.02
N SER A 47 -0.29 -17.72 10.15
CA SER A 47 0.81 -16.89 10.65
C SER A 47 1.07 -15.66 9.76
N ASN A 48 0.95 -15.80 8.44
CA ASN A 48 1.08 -14.69 7.50
C ASN A 48 -0.08 -13.69 7.60
N TYR A 49 -1.31 -14.16 7.82
CA TYR A 49 -2.46 -13.30 8.09
C TYR A 49 -2.25 -12.49 9.37
N GLU A 50 -1.84 -13.12 10.46
CA GLU A 50 -1.63 -12.45 11.75
C GLU A 50 -0.39 -11.55 11.80
N SER A 51 0.55 -11.72 10.86
CA SER A 51 1.74 -10.86 10.75
C SER A 51 1.58 -9.78 9.69
N GLY A 52 0.43 -9.69 9.01
CA GLY A 52 0.20 -8.72 7.93
C GLY A 52 1.04 -8.96 6.68
N THR A 53 1.72 -10.11 6.56
CA THR A 53 2.52 -10.47 5.37
C THR A 53 1.61 -10.84 4.19
N THR A 54 0.44 -11.41 4.48
CA THR A 54 -0.56 -11.73 3.48
C THR A 54 -1.92 -11.25 3.96
N ASN A 55 -2.69 -10.64 3.06
CA ASN A 55 -4.01 -10.14 3.40
C ASN A 55 -5.03 -11.27 3.45
N LEU A 56 -5.89 -11.25 4.47
CA LEU A 56 -7.00 -12.20 4.59
C LEU A 56 -7.93 -12.07 3.36
N SER A 57 -8.23 -13.17 2.68
CA SER A 57 -9.11 -13.14 1.52
C SER A 57 -10.57 -12.89 1.92
N LYS A 58 -11.38 -12.40 0.97
CA LYS A 58 -12.80 -12.11 1.20
C LYS A 58 -13.56 -13.35 1.68
N GLU A 59 -13.36 -14.46 0.99
CA GLU A 59 -13.98 -15.75 1.31
C GLU A 59 -13.65 -16.18 2.75
N LYS A 60 -12.37 -16.11 3.15
CA LYS A 60 -11.96 -16.50 4.51
C LYS A 60 -12.52 -15.55 5.57
N ALA A 61 -12.56 -14.25 5.29
CA ALA A 61 -13.19 -13.26 6.19
C ALA A 61 -14.69 -13.57 6.40
N GLU A 62 -15.42 -13.89 5.33
CA GLU A 62 -16.84 -14.27 5.41
C GLU A 62 -17.04 -15.60 6.17
N ILE A 63 -16.16 -16.57 5.99
CA ILE A 63 -16.18 -17.83 6.75
C ILE A 63 -15.97 -17.56 8.25
N LEU A 64 -15.00 -16.73 8.63
CA LEU A 64 -14.79 -16.34 10.02
C LEU A 64 -16.03 -15.66 10.60
N ASP A 65 -16.65 -14.77 9.84
CA ASP A 65 -17.82 -14.05 10.30
C ASP A 65 -19.02 -14.98 10.54
N GLN A 66 -19.18 -16.01 9.72
CA GLN A 66 -20.20 -17.05 9.88
C GLN A 66 -19.91 -17.96 11.08
N ILE A 67 -18.70 -18.49 11.19
CA ILE A 67 -18.31 -19.46 12.22
C ILE A 67 -18.27 -18.80 13.60
N TRP A 68 -17.69 -17.61 13.70
CA TRP A 68 -17.54 -16.89 14.96
C TRP A 68 -18.69 -15.94 15.28
N ARG A 69 -19.70 -15.84 14.40
CA ARG A 69 -20.89 -15.00 14.55
C ARG A 69 -20.55 -13.54 14.88
N THR A 70 -19.51 -13.01 14.27
CA THR A 70 -19.01 -11.64 14.46
C THR A 70 -19.89 -10.57 13.79
N ARG A 71 -21.00 -10.99 13.18
CA ARG A 71 -21.94 -10.14 12.43
C ARG A 71 -21.25 -9.38 11.30
N GLY A 72 -20.31 -10.00 10.59
CA GLY A 72 -19.65 -9.38 9.42
C GLY A 72 -18.44 -8.52 9.74
N HIS A 73 -17.84 -8.65 10.93
CA HIS A 73 -16.70 -7.85 11.39
C HIS A 73 -15.52 -7.92 10.42
N PHE A 74 -15.04 -9.12 10.08
CA PHE A 74 -13.87 -9.33 9.24
C PHE A 74 -14.13 -8.91 7.80
N ALA A 75 -15.29 -9.25 7.23
CA ALA A 75 -15.63 -8.86 5.87
C ALA A 75 -15.78 -7.33 5.72
N ARG A 76 -16.34 -6.64 6.73
CA ARG A 76 -16.41 -5.18 6.73
C ARG A 76 -15.04 -4.54 6.89
N LEU A 77 -14.24 -5.00 7.84
CA LEU A 77 -12.91 -4.46 8.09
C LEU A 77 -11.99 -4.67 6.88
N ARG A 78 -12.12 -5.83 6.21
CA ARG A 78 -11.42 -6.09 4.95
C ARG A 78 -11.81 -5.12 3.85
N ARG A 79 -13.12 -4.89 3.67
CA ARG A 79 -13.62 -3.93 2.68
C ARG A 79 -13.12 -2.52 2.97
N TYR A 80 -13.10 -2.14 4.25
CA TYR A 80 -12.53 -0.87 4.69
C TYR A 80 -11.05 -0.79 4.35
N ALA A 81 -10.28 -1.84 4.66
CA ALA A 81 -8.85 -1.90 4.35
C ALA A 81 -8.53 -1.88 2.85
N GLU A 82 -9.38 -2.45 2.00
CA GLU A 82 -9.27 -2.33 0.54
C GLU A 82 -9.55 -0.92 0.04
N SER A 83 -10.49 -0.21 0.66
CA SER A 83 -10.86 1.16 0.28
C SER A 83 -9.96 2.22 0.92
N ALA A 84 -9.21 1.85 1.94
CA ALA A 84 -8.35 2.76 2.67
C ALA A 84 -7.15 3.14 1.82
N TYR A 85 -6.74 4.39 1.95
CA TYR A 85 -5.48 4.85 1.42
C TYR A 85 -4.35 4.07 2.09
N ASP A 86 -3.64 3.24 1.32
CA ASP A 86 -2.44 2.55 1.81
C ASP A 86 -1.32 3.59 1.94
N PRO A 87 -0.87 3.98 3.14
CA PRO A 87 0.20 4.98 3.28
C PRO A 87 1.51 4.57 2.57
N ASN A 88 1.70 3.27 2.31
CA ASN A 88 2.86 2.74 1.60
C ASN A 88 2.64 2.55 0.09
N TRP A 89 1.51 2.99 -0.46
CA TRP A 89 1.19 2.85 -1.90
C TRP A 89 2.34 3.38 -2.76
N PHE A 90 2.98 4.47 -2.33
CA PHE A 90 4.06 5.11 -3.06
C PHE A 90 5.28 4.20 -3.19
N HIS A 91 5.62 3.45 -2.14
CA HIS A 91 6.73 2.50 -2.16
C HIS A 91 6.44 1.28 -3.06
N ALA A 92 5.19 0.83 -3.13
CA ALA A 92 4.80 -0.20 -4.08
C ALA A 92 4.83 0.33 -5.51
N TYR A 93 4.31 1.53 -5.73
CA TYR A 93 4.29 2.20 -7.03
C TYR A 93 5.71 2.39 -7.60
N THR A 94 6.67 2.87 -6.81
CA THR A 94 8.05 3.10 -7.31
C THR A 94 8.74 1.81 -7.75
N LYS A 95 8.44 0.66 -7.12
CA LYS A 95 8.95 -0.64 -7.58
C LYS A 95 8.40 -1.01 -8.96
N TYR A 96 7.09 -0.81 -9.18
CA TYR A 96 6.49 -1.05 -10.50
C TYR A 96 7.02 -0.06 -11.55
N GLU A 97 7.16 1.22 -11.19
CA GLU A 97 7.75 2.25 -12.07
C GLU A 97 9.16 1.85 -12.51
N GLN A 98 10.00 1.36 -11.60
CA GLN A 98 11.37 0.91 -11.89
C GLN A 98 11.45 -0.32 -12.80
N GLN A 99 10.41 -1.16 -12.85
CA GLN A 99 10.37 -2.40 -13.62
C GLN A 99 9.52 -2.30 -14.89
N ALA A 100 8.80 -1.20 -15.09
CA ALA A 100 7.89 -1.06 -16.21
C ALA A 100 8.64 -1.06 -17.55
N ASP A 101 8.00 -1.65 -18.57
CA ASP A 101 8.35 -1.52 -19.98
C ASP A 101 7.59 -0.37 -20.65
N VAL A 102 6.38 -0.09 -20.16
CA VAL A 102 5.53 1.01 -20.63
C VAL A 102 4.92 1.71 -19.43
N ILE A 103 5.03 3.03 -19.39
CA ILE A 103 4.34 3.89 -18.42
C ILE A 103 3.38 4.79 -19.20
N SER A 104 2.10 4.77 -18.86
CA SER A 104 1.07 5.61 -19.47
C SER A 104 0.34 6.39 -18.39
N ILE A 105 0.38 7.72 -18.46
CA ILE A 105 -0.14 8.59 -17.40
C ILE A 105 -0.86 9.82 -17.94
N TYR A 106 -1.88 10.26 -17.20
CA TYR A 106 -2.56 11.52 -17.41
C TYR A 106 -2.19 12.52 -16.31
N SER A 107 -1.57 13.63 -16.69
CA SER A 107 -1.15 14.72 -15.82
C SER A 107 -2.18 15.85 -15.83
N ALA A 108 -3.07 15.86 -14.85
CA ALA A 108 -4.16 16.83 -14.77
C ALA A 108 -3.80 18.14 -14.04
N LEU A 109 -2.86 18.09 -13.09
CA LEU A 109 -2.57 19.17 -12.14
C LEU A 109 -1.15 19.69 -12.22
N VAL A 110 -0.18 18.81 -12.45
CA VAL A 110 1.25 19.14 -12.44
C VAL A 110 1.99 18.32 -13.50
N ILE A 111 3.16 18.81 -13.91
CA ILE A 111 4.10 18.04 -14.73
C ILE A 111 4.44 16.75 -14.00
N HIS A 112 4.42 15.61 -14.69
CA HIS A 112 4.70 14.31 -14.09
C HIS A 112 6.12 14.28 -13.48
N ALA A 113 6.28 13.60 -12.34
CA ALA A 113 7.52 13.56 -11.56
C ALA A 113 8.79 13.23 -12.39
N LEU A 114 8.68 12.35 -13.38
CA LEU A 114 9.78 11.94 -14.26
C LEU A 114 10.29 13.05 -15.21
N PHE A 115 9.60 14.19 -15.29
CA PHE A 115 9.93 15.36 -16.12
C PHE A 115 10.13 16.63 -15.30
N GLN A 116 10.04 16.53 -13.97
CA GLN A 116 10.22 17.70 -13.11
C GLN A 116 11.70 18.05 -13.06
N THR A 117 12.04 19.33 -13.14
CA THR A 117 13.36 19.79 -12.70
C THR A 117 13.40 19.79 -11.17
N GLU A 118 14.60 19.84 -10.60
CA GLU A 118 14.75 19.95 -9.14
C GLU A 118 14.01 21.16 -8.59
N GLN A 119 14.09 22.33 -9.26
CA GLN A 119 13.38 23.53 -8.80
C GLN A 119 11.86 23.36 -8.83
N TYR A 120 11.32 22.69 -9.86
CA TYR A 120 9.88 22.44 -9.96
C TYR A 120 9.40 21.45 -8.89
N ALA A 121 10.16 20.37 -8.67
CA ALA A 121 9.89 19.40 -7.62
C ALA A 121 9.88 20.07 -6.24
N ARG A 122 10.89 20.89 -5.96
CA ARG A 122 11.03 21.66 -4.72
C ARG A 122 9.84 22.58 -4.47
N ALA A 123 9.47 23.40 -5.45
CA ALA A 123 8.34 24.32 -5.33
C ALA A 123 7.02 23.58 -5.01
N LEU A 124 6.78 22.41 -5.62
CA LEU A 124 5.61 21.60 -5.30
C LEU A 124 5.64 20.99 -3.90
N ILE A 125 6.80 20.49 -3.47
CA ILE A 125 6.96 19.85 -2.17
C ILE A 125 6.82 20.87 -1.04
N GLU A 126 7.46 22.05 -1.19
CA GLU A 126 7.31 23.16 -0.25
C GLU A 126 5.87 23.67 -0.19
N GLY A 127 5.23 23.85 -1.34
CA GLY A 127 3.84 24.33 -1.42
C GLY A 127 2.81 23.36 -0.83
N ALA A 128 3.11 22.05 -0.82
CA ALA A 128 2.22 21.05 -0.25
C ALA A 128 2.23 21.04 1.29
N GLN A 129 3.35 21.42 1.93
CA GLN A 129 3.51 21.44 3.39
C GLN A 129 3.15 20.11 4.09
N VAL A 130 3.44 18.98 3.44
CA VAL A 130 3.14 17.62 3.95
C VAL A 130 4.37 16.81 4.35
N VAL A 131 5.57 17.37 4.22
CA VAL A 131 6.85 16.72 4.58
C VAL A 131 7.61 17.55 5.61
N GLU A 132 8.34 16.88 6.50
CA GLU A 132 9.21 17.53 7.48
C GLU A 132 10.55 17.95 6.86
N ASP A 133 11.11 17.10 5.98
CA ASP A 133 12.38 17.33 5.29
C ASP A 133 12.16 17.47 3.77
N VAL A 134 12.19 18.71 3.30
CA VAL A 134 12.00 19.06 1.89
C VAL A 134 13.17 18.56 1.04
N GLU A 135 14.41 18.65 1.52
CA GLU A 135 15.59 18.25 0.76
C GLU A 135 15.60 16.75 0.51
N ALA A 136 15.33 15.96 1.55
CA ALA A 136 15.21 14.52 1.42
C ALA A 136 14.08 14.13 0.44
N ALA A 137 12.93 14.80 0.52
CA ALA A 137 11.81 14.54 -0.39
C ALA A 137 12.13 14.92 -1.85
N VAL A 138 12.87 16.02 -2.08
CA VAL A 138 13.34 16.43 -3.41
C VAL A 138 14.36 15.42 -3.95
N ALA A 139 15.31 14.98 -3.12
CA ALA A 139 16.28 13.95 -3.53
C ALA A 139 15.58 12.66 -3.97
N ILE A 140 14.64 12.14 -3.17
CA ILE A 140 13.82 10.96 -3.53
C ILE A 140 13.03 11.21 -4.83
N ARG A 141 12.51 12.44 -5.04
CA ARG A 141 11.80 12.79 -6.27
C ARG A 141 12.70 12.71 -7.50
N MET A 142 13.94 13.21 -7.39
CA MET A 142 14.90 13.24 -8.48
C MET A 142 15.51 11.87 -8.75
N GLU A 143 15.74 11.04 -7.73
CA GLU A 143 16.21 9.66 -7.88
C GLU A 143 15.30 8.81 -8.78
N ARG A 144 14.01 9.15 -8.88
CA ARG A 144 13.08 8.45 -9.79
C ARG A 144 13.48 8.58 -11.27
N GLN A 145 14.23 9.62 -11.63
CA GLN A 145 14.70 9.85 -13.00
C GLN A 145 15.88 8.95 -13.38
N GLU A 146 16.49 8.22 -12.44
CA GLU A 146 17.48 7.17 -12.74
C GLU A 146 16.92 6.06 -13.64
N LEU A 147 15.59 5.95 -13.73
CA LEU A 147 14.89 5.13 -14.71
C LEU A 147 15.39 5.36 -16.14
N TRP A 148 15.78 6.59 -16.49
CA TRP A 148 16.29 6.95 -17.81
C TRP A 148 17.69 6.42 -18.09
N ASN A 149 18.44 6.05 -17.05
CA ASN A 149 19.80 5.52 -17.17
C ASN A 149 19.84 3.98 -17.34
N ARG A 150 18.68 3.32 -17.40
CA ARG A 150 18.57 1.88 -17.69
C ARG A 150 19.04 1.58 -19.12
N VAL A 151 19.53 0.35 -19.34
CA VAL A 151 19.89 -0.15 -20.69
C VAL A 151 18.70 -0.08 -21.63
N ASP A 152 17.53 -0.53 -21.15
CA ASP A 152 16.25 -0.44 -21.84
C ASP A 152 15.29 0.41 -20.99
N PRO A 153 15.24 1.74 -21.19
CA PRO A 153 14.30 2.61 -20.50
C PRO A 153 12.86 2.37 -21.00
N PRO A 154 11.83 2.59 -20.17
CA PRO A 154 10.44 2.34 -20.56
C PRO A 154 9.96 3.30 -21.65
N GLU A 155 9.03 2.82 -22.48
CA GLU A 155 8.23 3.70 -23.33
C GLU A 155 7.31 4.53 -22.44
N LEU A 156 7.37 5.85 -22.58
CA LEU A 156 6.52 6.74 -21.82
C LEU A 156 5.49 7.46 -22.68
N ARG A 157 4.22 7.36 -22.26
CA ARG A 157 3.09 8.09 -22.84
C ARG A 157 2.50 9.00 -21.78
N ILE A 158 2.65 10.32 -21.96
CA ILE A 158 2.03 11.31 -21.08
C ILE A 158 0.96 12.07 -21.85
N PHE A 159 -0.23 12.09 -21.28
CA PHE A 159 -1.29 13.01 -21.65
C PHE A 159 -1.30 14.16 -20.65
N VAL A 160 -0.93 15.37 -21.08
CA VAL A 160 -0.87 16.54 -20.20
C VAL A 160 -2.09 17.42 -20.44
N ARG A 161 -2.78 17.81 -19.37
CA ARG A 161 -3.83 18.82 -19.47
C ARG A 161 -3.20 20.18 -19.78
N GLN A 162 -3.76 20.94 -20.72
CA GLN A 162 -3.22 22.25 -21.15
C GLN A 162 -2.92 23.20 -19.98
N SER A 163 -3.77 23.21 -18.94
CA SER A 163 -3.59 24.05 -17.74
C SER A 163 -2.31 23.76 -16.94
N VAL A 164 -1.62 22.67 -17.24
CA VAL A 164 -0.31 22.35 -16.63
C VAL A 164 0.83 23.06 -17.37
N LEU A 165 0.66 23.34 -18.66
CA LEU A 165 1.65 24.00 -19.50
C LEU A 165 1.47 25.52 -19.53
N GLU A 166 0.22 25.97 -19.40
CA GLU A 166 -0.16 27.37 -19.51
C GLU A 166 -0.88 27.82 -18.24
N ILE A 167 -0.41 28.92 -17.66
CA ILE A 167 -1.12 29.64 -16.62
C ILE A 167 -2.09 30.57 -17.35
N LEU A 168 -3.39 30.26 -17.27
CA LEU A 168 -4.47 31.11 -17.80
C LEU A 168 -4.65 32.39 -16.97
#